data_AF-A0AAV6SKL3-F1
#
_entry.id   AF-A0AAV6SKL3-F1
#
_cell.length_a   1.000
_cell.length_b   1.000
_cell.length_c   1.000
_cell.angle_alpha   90.00
_cell.angle_beta   90.00
_cell.angle_gamma   90.00
#
_symmetry.space_group_name_H-M   'P 1'
#
loop_
_entity.id
_entity.type
_entity.pdbx_description
1 polymer ?
#
loop_
_entity_poly.entity_id
_entity_poly.type
_entity_poly.pdbx_seq_one_letter_code
_entity_poly.pdbx_strand_id
1 'polypeptide(L)'
;MTTSVPKHQEIYNQQGFLSPLPVLNETELREARHAFSELEKELGEDYTQYSLHNVHLQYPWVMGLTKHPHVLEVVKAVLGPDVILLDSRFICKYPVLKAADVQENDRGEAKPDGKNEANVLPYVAWHQDMRYWGVAGGPVLSVWLALDDSQKENGALQVIPGSHCSGMLPHRQAIRPGNLLSVNQEIPEELVQADDAVFCPLLAGQMSVHDGFLVHASDPNISPRRRCGFVIRYVPTCAYPVQDPDRPRKFHATMLACGEDRFNHFSDR
;
A
#
# COMPACT_ATOMS: atom_id res chain seq x y z
N MET A 1 -1.38 -15.13 -20.02
CA MET A 1 -2.79 -15.56 -20.12
C MET A 1 -3.60 -14.61 -19.26
N THR A 2 -4.48 -13.81 -19.85
CA THR A 2 -5.39 -12.92 -19.11
C THR A 2 -6.46 -13.79 -18.46
N THR A 3 -6.46 -13.85 -17.13
CA THR A 3 -7.50 -14.54 -16.36
C THR A 3 -8.82 -13.80 -16.60
N SER A 4 -9.92 -14.52 -16.85
CA SER A 4 -11.22 -13.89 -17.12
C SER A 4 -11.77 -13.18 -15.88
N VAL A 5 -12.55 -12.11 -16.09
CA VAL A 5 -13.21 -11.31 -15.03
C VAL A 5 -13.94 -12.17 -13.98
N PRO A 6 -14.77 -13.19 -14.34
CA PRO A 6 -15.43 -14.04 -13.34
C PRO A 6 -14.45 -14.79 -12.44
N LYS A 7 -13.29 -15.18 -12.98
CA LYS A 7 -12.27 -15.90 -12.24
C LYS A 7 -11.49 -14.99 -11.28
N HIS A 8 -11.32 -13.70 -11.59
CA HIS A 8 -10.77 -12.74 -10.63
C HIS A 8 -11.69 -12.57 -9.43
N GLN A 9 -12.99 -12.38 -9.67
CA GLN A 9 -13.95 -12.20 -8.58
C GLN A 9 -14.03 -13.44 -7.68
N GLU A 10 -14.04 -14.65 -8.26
CA GLU A 10 -14.07 -15.89 -7.49
C GLU A 10 -12.82 -16.07 -6.60
N ILE A 11 -11.62 -15.87 -7.18
CA ILE A 11 -10.37 -15.96 -6.42
C ILE A 11 -10.34 -14.90 -5.31
N TYR A 12 -10.73 -13.67 -5.61
CA TYR A 12 -10.79 -12.60 -4.62
C TYR A 12 -11.76 -12.96 -3.48
N ASN A 13 -12.95 -13.46 -3.78
CA ASN A 13 -13.93 -13.80 -2.75
C ASN A 13 -13.40 -14.91 -1.82
N GLN A 14 -12.68 -15.90 -2.37
CA GLN A 14 -12.13 -17.01 -1.59
C GLN A 14 -10.87 -16.63 -0.81
N GLN A 15 -9.95 -15.90 -1.44
CA GLN A 15 -8.59 -15.68 -0.93
C GLN A 15 -8.39 -14.28 -0.33
N GLY A 16 -9.22 -13.31 -0.72
CA GLY A 16 -9.13 -11.91 -0.31
C GLY A 16 -8.07 -11.10 -1.06
N PHE A 17 -7.38 -11.69 -2.04
CA PHE A 17 -6.38 -11.00 -2.87
C PHE A 17 -6.24 -11.58 -4.28
N LEU A 18 -5.60 -10.80 -5.15
CA LEU A 18 -5.16 -11.17 -6.49
C LEU A 18 -3.71 -10.71 -6.69
N SER A 19 -2.82 -11.61 -7.10
CA SER A 19 -1.43 -11.28 -7.41
C SER A 19 -0.76 -12.41 -8.21
N PRO A 20 0.17 -12.12 -9.13
CA PRO A 20 0.48 -10.82 -9.73
C PRO A 20 -0.42 -10.52 -10.95
N LEU A 21 -0.68 -9.24 -11.23
CA LEU A 21 -1.46 -8.80 -12.40
C LEU A 21 -0.69 -7.77 -13.23
N PRO A 22 -0.49 -7.95 -14.55
CA PRO A 22 0.19 -6.96 -15.38
C PRO A 22 -0.67 -5.71 -15.58
N VAL A 23 -0.07 -4.52 -15.49
CA VAL A 23 -0.77 -3.24 -15.65
C VAL A 23 -0.08 -2.36 -16.67
N LEU A 24 1.13 -1.91 -16.36
CA LEU A 24 1.88 -0.95 -17.16
C LEU A 24 2.73 -1.67 -18.21
N ASN A 25 2.69 -1.15 -19.43
CA ASN A 25 3.67 -1.53 -20.45
C ASN A 25 5.03 -0.82 -20.20
N GLU A 26 6.03 -1.15 -21.00
CA GLU A 26 7.40 -0.63 -20.84
C GLU A 26 7.46 0.91 -20.92
N THR A 27 6.68 1.53 -21.81
CA THR A 27 6.66 2.98 -21.97
C THR A 27 5.98 3.65 -20.78
N GLU A 28 4.81 3.17 -20.38
CA GLU A 28 4.08 3.69 -19.21
C GLU A 28 4.91 3.56 -17.92
N LEU A 29 5.57 2.42 -17.73
CA LEU A 29 6.45 2.19 -16.59
C LEU A 29 7.65 3.15 -16.60
N ARG A 30 8.29 3.35 -17.76
CA ARG A 30 9.42 4.28 -17.91
C ARG A 30 9.00 5.72 -17.58
N GLU A 31 7.85 6.16 -18.06
CA GLU A 31 7.31 7.50 -17.81
C GLU A 31 6.96 7.69 -16.33
N ALA A 32 6.26 6.73 -15.72
CA ALA A 32 5.91 6.76 -14.30
C ALA A 32 7.16 6.78 -13.41
N ARG A 33 8.18 5.97 -13.74
CA ARG A 33 9.47 5.97 -13.02
C ARG A 33 10.21 7.29 -13.19
N HIS A 34 10.26 7.84 -14.39
CA HIS A 34 10.92 9.12 -14.63
C HIS A 34 10.24 10.23 -13.81
N ALA A 35 8.90 10.32 -13.89
CA ALA A 35 8.14 11.31 -13.12
C ALA A 35 8.33 11.15 -11.60
N PHE A 36 8.33 9.92 -11.09
CA PHE A 36 8.59 9.67 -9.67
C PHE A 36 10.01 10.05 -9.27
N SER A 37 11.02 9.73 -10.10
CA SER A 37 12.42 10.10 -9.83
C SER A 37 12.63 11.61 -9.78
N GLU A 38 11.90 12.40 -10.58
CA GLU A 38 11.96 13.86 -10.49
C GLU A 38 11.35 14.36 -9.17
N LEU A 39 10.23 13.80 -8.72
CA LEU A 39 9.66 14.11 -7.40
C LEU A 39 10.60 13.72 -6.25
N GLU A 40 11.25 12.56 -6.36
CA GLU A 40 12.20 12.08 -5.36
C GLU A 40 13.43 13.00 -5.26
N LYS A 41 13.94 13.50 -6.39
CA LYS A 41 15.02 14.50 -6.41
C LYS A 41 14.60 15.81 -5.75
N GLU A 42 13.36 16.25 -5.96
CA GLU A 42 12.84 17.50 -5.42
C GLU A 42 12.56 17.41 -3.91
N LEU A 43 11.96 16.31 -3.46
CA LEU A 43 11.41 16.17 -2.11
C LEU A 43 12.29 15.35 -1.15
N GLY A 44 13.22 14.56 -1.68
CA GLY A 44 14.11 13.67 -0.92
C GLY A 44 13.48 12.33 -0.53
N GLU A 45 14.35 11.35 -0.23
CA GLU A 45 13.97 9.96 0.10
C GLU A 45 13.13 9.89 1.38
N ASP A 46 13.44 10.68 2.42
CA ASP A 46 12.70 10.67 3.69
C ASP A 46 11.23 11.06 3.49
N TYR A 47 10.97 12.04 2.63
CA TYR A 47 9.60 12.48 2.33
C TYR A 47 8.89 11.47 1.44
N THR A 48 9.56 11.00 0.39
CA THR A 48 8.98 10.07 -0.61
C THR A 48 8.80 8.65 -0.10
N GLN A 49 9.49 8.26 0.98
CA GLN A 49 9.32 6.96 1.65
C GLN A 49 7.87 6.69 2.04
N TYR A 50 7.17 7.71 2.56
CA TYR A 50 5.82 7.50 3.09
C TYR A 50 4.90 8.73 3.10
N SER A 51 5.40 9.94 2.85
CA SER A 51 4.62 11.18 3.05
C SER A 51 3.82 11.65 1.83
N LEU A 52 3.99 11.00 0.67
CA LEU A 52 3.25 11.32 -0.56
C LEU A 52 1.81 10.79 -0.51
N HIS A 53 0.94 11.49 0.22
CA HIS A 53 -0.47 11.16 0.39
C HIS A 53 -1.35 11.96 -0.57
N ASN A 54 -2.31 11.30 -1.22
CA ASN A 54 -3.32 11.91 -2.11
C ASN A 54 -2.74 12.84 -3.17
N VAL A 55 -1.48 12.60 -3.56
CA VAL A 55 -0.77 13.40 -4.56
C VAL A 55 -1.33 13.21 -5.97
N HIS A 56 -2.28 12.28 -6.16
CA HIS A 56 -3.12 12.21 -7.37
C HIS A 56 -3.91 13.51 -7.61
N LEU A 57 -4.23 14.28 -6.57
CA LEU A 57 -4.88 15.59 -6.71
C LEU A 57 -3.95 16.67 -7.28
N GLN A 58 -2.64 16.47 -7.17
CA GLN A 58 -1.62 17.46 -7.53
C GLN A 58 -0.95 17.13 -8.87
N TYR A 59 -0.72 15.85 -9.13
CA TYR A 59 0.04 15.40 -10.30
C TYR A 59 -0.84 14.61 -11.27
N PRO A 60 -1.06 15.12 -12.50
CA PRO A 60 -1.88 14.44 -13.51
C PRO A 60 -1.40 13.02 -13.85
N TRP A 61 -0.09 12.76 -13.83
CA TRP A 61 0.44 11.42 -14.09
C TRP A 61 0.05 10.43 -12.99
N VAL A 62 0.00 10.87 -11.73
CA VAL A 62 -0.47 10.04 -10.60
C VAL A 62 -1.96 9.79 -10.73
N MET A 63 -2.76 10.81 -11.07
CA MET A 63 -4.19 10.66 -11.38
C MET A 63 -4.40 9.63 -12.51
N GLY A 64 -3.58 9.67 -13.56
CA GLY A 64 -3.61 8.70 -14.65
C GLY A 64 -3.44 7.26 -14.17
N LEU A 65 -2.52 7.00 -13.24
CA LEU A 65 -2.33 5.68 -12.64
C LEU A 65 -3.56 5.22 -11.84
N THR A 66 -4.23 6.12 -11.11
CA THR A 66 -5.47 5.79 -10.37
C THR A 66 -6.67 5.45 -11.26
N LYS A 67 -6.62 5.81 -12.54
CA LYS A 67 -7.69 5.54 -13.51
C LYS A 67 -7.23 4.66 -14.66
N HIS A 68 -6.09 3.99 -14.51
CA HIS A 68 -5.53 3.17 -15.56
C HIS A 68 -6.52 2.05 -15.99
N PRO A 69 -6.73 1.80 -17.30
CA PRO A 69 -7.74 0.85 -17.78
C PRO A 69 -7.63 -0.55 -17.16
N HIS A 70 -6.42 -1.13 -17.10
CA HIS A 70 -6.20 -2.44 -16.49
C HIS A 70 -6.43 -2.46 -14.97
N VAL A 71 -6.21 -1.33 -14.27
CA VAL A 71 -6.53 -1.22 -12.84
C VAL A 71 -8.05 -1.23 -12.68
N LEU A 72 -8.75 -0.36 -13.41
CA LEU A 72 -10.20 -0.26 -13.33
C LEU A 72 -10.92 -1.52 -13.81
N GLU A 73 -10.36 -2.28 -14.74
CA GLU A 73 -10.91 -3.58 -15.15
C GLU A 73 -11.02 -4.54 -13.96
N VAL A 74 -9.92 -4.70 -13.21
CA VAL A 74 -9.87 -5.61 -12.05
C VAL A 74 -10.66 -5.05 -10.88
N VAL A 75 -10.57 -3.74 -10.63
CA VAL A 75 -11.35 -3.09 -9.57
C VAL A 75 -12.85 -3.26 -9.82
N LYS A 76 -13.32 -3.08 -11.05
CA LYS A 76 -14.74 -3.28 -11.39
C LYS A 76 -15.17 -4.75 -11.31
N ALA A 77 -14.27 -5.69 -11.60
CA ALA A 77 -14.54 -7.11 -11.42
C ALA A 77 -14.86 -7.47 -9.96
N VAL A 78 -14.25 -6.76 -9.01
CA VAL A 78 -14.44 -6.99 -7.58
C VAL A 78 -15.54 -6.12 -6.98
N LEU A 79 -15.53 -4.81 -7.23
CA LEU A 79 -16.42 -3.84 -6.60
C LEU A 79 -17.73 -3.58 -7.36
N GLY A 80 -17.82 -4.01 -8.61
CA GLY A 80 -18.90 -3.61 -9.52
C GLY A 80 -18.56 -2.36 -10.33
N PRO A 81 -19.51 -1.85 -11.14
CA PRO A 81 -19.23 -0.84 -12.16
C PRO A 81 -19.03 0.58 -11.62
N ASP A 82 -19.55 0.87 -10.43
CA ASP A 82 -19.61 2.22 -9.85
C ASP A 82 -18.65 2.34 -8.68
N VAL A 83 -17.55 3.05 -8.90
CA VAL A 83 -16.38 3.00 -8.00
C VAL A 83 -15.90 4.40 -7.66
N ILE A 84 -15.67 4.62 -6.36
CA ILE A 84 -15.03 5.80 -5.80
C ILE A 84 -13.56 5.47 -5.51
N LEU A 85 -12.65 6.35 -5.96
CA LEU A 85 -11.29 6.46 -5.45
C LEU A 85 -11.34 7.13 -4.08
N LEU A 86 -10.87 6.45 -3.04
CA LEU A 86 -10.91 6.91 -1.66
C LEU A 86 -9.67 7.73 -1.28
N ASP A 87 -8.49 7.16 -1.56
CA ASP A 87 -7.18 7.77 -1.31
C ASP A 87 -6.09 7.07 -2.14
N SER A 88 -4.90 7.67 -2.14
CA SER A 88 -3.70 7.02 -2.67
C SER A 88 -2.43 7.42 -1.92
N ARG A 89 -1.40 6.59 -2.02
CA ARG A 89 -0.10 6.85 -1.37
C ARG A 89 1.06 6.16 -2.07
N PHE A 90 2.22 6.81 -2.15
CA PHE A 90 3.47 6.10 -2.44
C PHE A 90 4.11 5.55 -1.16
N ILE A 91 4.57 4.31 -1.22
CA ILE A 91 5.33 3.67 -0.14
C ILE A 91 6.60 3.10 -0.73
N CYS A 92 7.72 3.74 -0.43
CA CYS A 92 9.03 3.24 -0.80
C CYS A 92 9.74 2.61 0.41
N LYS A 93 10.61 1.64 0.16
CA LYS A 93 11.60 1.13 1.09
C LYS A 93 12.97 1.26 0.43
N TYR A 94 13.79 2.16 0.94
CA TYR A 94 15.13 2.43 0.43
C TYR A 94 16.14 1.38 0.94
N PRO A 95 17.22 1.11 0.19
CA PRO A 95 18.35 0.35 0.70
C PRO A 95 18.97 1.07 1.90
N VAL A 96 19.29 0.32 2.96
CA VAL A 96 19.92 0.92 4.15
C VAL A 96 21.46 0.94 4.06
N LEU A 97 22.02 0.32 3.02
CA LEU A 97 23.43 0.48 2.68
C LEU A 97 23.64 1.83 1.98
N LYS A 98 23.87 2.90 2.76
CA LYS A 98 24.52 4.10 2.21
C LYS A 98 25.93 3.68 1.80
N ALA A 99 26.22 3.70 0.50
CA ALA A 99 27.50 3.31 -0.09
C ALA A 99 28.70 4.21 0.30
N ALA A 100 28.62 4.96 1.41
CA ALA A 100 29.59 5.99 1.80
C ALA A 100 30.33 5.74 3.12
N ASP A 101 29.99 4.71 3.92
CA ASP A 101 30.68 4.45 5.20
C ASP A 101 31.87 3.47 5.10
N VAL A 102 32.42 3.25 3.91
CA VAL A 102 33.79 2.74 3.76
C VAL A 102 34.74 3.93 3.65
N GLN A 103 34.81 4.71 4.73
CA GLN A 103 35.98 5.52 5.03
C GLN A 103 36.50 5.08 6.39
N GLU A 104 37.64 4.39 6.38
CA GLU A 104 38.48 4.17 7.55
C GLU A 104 38.82 5.52 8.17
N ASN A 105 38.09 5.93 9.20
CA ASN A 105 38.48 7.04 10.04
C ASN A 105 38.80 6.49 11.44
N ASP A 106 40.04 6.06 11.55
CA ASP A 106 40.78 5.89 12.79
C ASP A 106 40.90 7.25 13.49
N ARG A 107 40.01 7.51 14.47
CA ARG A 107 40.19 8.46 15.59
C ARG A 107 38.99 8.38 16.52
N GLY A 108 39.19 7.69 17.64
CA GLY A 108 38.21 7.60 18.72
C GLY A 108 38.04 8.91 19.47
N GLU A 109 36.81 9.41 19.51
CA GLU A 109 36.29 10.23 20.61
C GLU A 109 34.81 9.85 20.81
N ALA A 110 34.51 9.26 21.98
CA ALA A 110 33.14 8.91 22.36
C ALA A 110 32.42 10.17 22.85
N LYS A 111 31.33 10.57 22.18
CA LYS A 111 30.33 11.48 22.75
C LYS A 111 29.28 10.68 23.53
N PRO A 112 28.92 11.09 24.75
CA PRO A 112 27.87 10.44 25.52
C PRO A 112 26.49 10.96 25.09
N ASP A 113 25.51 10.06 25.15
CA ASP A 113 24.05 10.30 25.14
C ASP A 113 23.43 10.88 23.86
N GLY A 114 23.44 10.07 22.79
CA GLY A 114 22.41 10.10 21.74
C GLY A 114 21.91 8.68 21.52
N LYS A 115 20.61 8.43 21.69
CA LYS A 115 20.01 7.12 21.37
C LYS A 115 20.42 6.73 19.94
N ASN A 116 21.02 5.55 19.78
CA ASN A 116 21.30 4.94 18.48
C ASN A 116 19.98 4.72 17.71
N GLU A 117 19.52 5.74 16.97
CA GLU A 117 18.44 5.63 15.99
C GLU A 117 18.97 5.19 14.60
N ALA A 118 20.29 5.03 14.47
CA ALA A 118 20.92 4.48 13.28
C ALA A 118 20.72 2.94 13.22
N ASN A 119 20.05 2.46 12.15
CA ASN A 119 19.82 1.05 11.73
C ASN A 119 18.47 0.38 12.00
N VAL A 120 17.39 1.10 12.34
CA VAL A 120 16.06 0.47 12.35
C VAL A 120 15.51 0.39 10.91
N LEU A 121 15.50 -0.81 10.32
CA LEU A 121 14.99 -1.02 8.96
C LEU A 121 13.46 -0.87 8.92
N PRO A 122 12.90 -0.02 8.03
CA PRO A 122 11.46 0.20 7.97
C PRO A 122 10.68 -1.03 7.50
N TYR A 123 9.60 -1.38 8.20
CA TYR A 123 8.72 -2.50 7.87
C TYR A 123 7.24 -2.09 7.97
N VAL A 124 6.34 -2.98 7.54
CA VAL A 124 4.91 -2.83 7.78
C VAL A 124 4.46 -4.04 8.59
N ALA A 125 3.99 -3.81 9.81
CA ALA A 125 3.52 -4.88 10.69
C ALA A 125 2.29 -5.61 10.11
N TRP A 126 1.99 -6.80 10.63
CA TRP A 126 0.71 -7.46 10.36
C TRP A 126 -0.44 -6.52 10.75
N HIS A 127 -1.34 -6.25 9.82
CA HIS A 127 -2.46 -5.35 10.04
C HIS A 127 -3.61 -5.63 9.07
N GLN A 128 -4.75 -4.99 9.35
CA GLN A 128 -5.88 -4.87 8.43
C GLN A 128 -6.12 -3.39 8.15
N ASP A 129 -6.16 -3.04 6.87
CA ASP A 129 -6.41 -1.67 6.39
C ASP A 129 -7.70 -1.10 7.01
N MET A 130 -8.76 -1.92 7.11
CA MET A 130 -10.06 -1.52 7.65
C MET A 130 -10.01 -0.97 9.07
N ARG A 131 -8.95 -1.25 9.84
CA ARG A 131 -8.74 -0.65 11.16
C ARG A 131 -8.62 0.87 11.07
N TYR A 132 -8.22 1.38 9.92
CA TYR A 132 -7.82 2.78 9.73
C TYR A 132 -8.78 3.59 8.86
N TRP A 133 -9.55 2.95 7.97
CA TRP A 133 -10.31 3.66 6.92
C TRP A 133 -11.69 4.12 7.31
N GLY A 134 -12.40 3.45 8.23
CA GLY A 134 -13.70 3.93 8.70
C GLY A 134 -14.74 4.08 7.61
N VAL A 135 -14.89 3.05 6.80
CA VAL A 135 -15.89 2.95 5.75
C VAL A 135 -16.74 1.71 6.01
N ALA A 136 -18.03 1.77 5.71
CA ALA A 136 -18.93 0.63 5.70
C ALA A 136 -19.73 0.60 4.38
N GLY A 137 -20.63 -0.38 4.22
CA GLY A 137 -21.49 -0.48 3.03
C GLY A 137 -20.88 -1.19 1.82
N GLY A 138 -19.64 -1.68 1.93
CA GLY A 138 -18.98 -2.49 0.92
C GLY A 138 -17.52 -2.78 1.26
N PRO A 139 -16.84 -3.64 0.48
CA PRO A 139 -15.42 -3.89 0.64
C PRO A 139 -14.60 -2.63 0.28
N VAL A 140 -13.52 -2.41 1.01
CA VAL A 140 -12.46 -1.46 0.65
C VAL A 140 -11.38 -2.26 -0.07
N LEU A 141 -11.08 -1.89 -1.30
CA LEU A 141 -10.13 -2.59 -2.15
C LEU A 141 -8.83 -1.79 -2.26
N SER A 142 -7.73 -2.37 -1.81
CA SER A 142 -6.40 -1.80 -1.94
C SER A 142 -5.70 -2.38 -3.17
N VAL A 143 -5.28 -1.52 -4.10
CA VAL A 143 -4.40 -1.86 -5.22
C VAL A 143 -2.99 -1.42 -4.86
N TRP A 144 -2.01 -2.30 -5.03
CA TRP A 144 -0.59 -1.99 -4.88
C TRP A 144 0.11 -2.13 -6.23
N LEU A 145 0.40 -1.01 -6.90
CA LEU A 145 1.06 -0.96 -8.21
C LEU A 145 2.58 -0.79 -8.05
N ALA A 146 3.35 -1.73 -8.57
CA ALA A 146 4.80 -1.77 -8.47
C ALA A 146 5.47 -0.77 -9.43
N LEU A 147 6.16 0.25 -8.92
CA LEU A 147 7.09 1.04 -9.73
C LEU A 147 8.46 0.38 -9.79
N ASP A 148 8.88 -0.30 -8.74
CA ASP A 148 10.08 -1.15 -8.70
C ASP A 148 9.70 -2.60 -8.49
N ASP A 149 10.59 -3.53 -8.83
CA ASP A 149 10.39 -4.94 -8.49
C ASP A 149 10.21 -5.07 -6.96
N SER A 150 9.19 -5.80 -6.56
CA SER A 150 8.86 -6.10 -5.18
C SER A 150 9.09 -7.59 -4.95
N GLN A 151 10.19 -7.92 -4.30
CA GLN A 151 10.66 -9.27 -4.04
C GLN A 151 10.87 -9.46 -2.53
N LYS A 152 11.03 -10.71 -2.09
CA LYS A 152 11.15 -11.03 -0.66
C LYS A 152 12.24 -10.21 0.03
N GLU A 153 13.41 -10.10 -0.59
CA GLU A 153 14.59 -9.41 -0.06
C GLU A 153 14.45 -7.89 0.04
N ASN A 154 13.54 -7.28 -0.71
CA ASN A 154 13.29 -5.83 -0.67
C ASN A 154 11.92 -5.46 -0.08
N GLY A 155 11.29 -6.43 0.60
CA GLY A 155 10.09 -6.21 1.38
C GLY A 155 8.81 -6.28 0.55
N ALA A 156 8.66 -7.33 -0.25
CA ALA A 156 7.38 -7.70 -0.86
C ALA A 156 6.26 -7.84 0.18
N LEU A 157 5.03 -7.60 -0.27
CA LEU A 157 3.85 -7.87 0.55
C LEU A 157 3.75 -9.37 0.82
N GLN A 158 3.28 -9.69 2.02
CA GLN A 158 2.85 -11.02 2.40
C GLN A 158 1.45 -10.95 3.01
N VAL A 159 0.64 -11.96 2.77
CA VAL A 159 -0.77 -12.01 3.16
C VAL A 159 -1.09 -13.34 3.82
N ILE A 160 -2.13 -13.36 4.65
CA ILE A 160 -2.76 -14.60 5.14
C ILE A 160 -4.00 -14.86 4.28
N PRO A 161 -3.98 -15.83 3.34
CA PRO A 161 -5.10 -16.08 2.46
C PRO A 161 -6.41 -16.38 3.21
N GLY A 162 -7.53 -15.81 2.75
CA GLY A 162 -8.86 -16.04 3.32
C GLY A 162 -9.13 -15.32 4.65
N SER A 163 -8.14 -14.63 5.23
CA SER A 163 -8.28 -13.95 6.53
C SER A 163 -9.28 -12.79 6.51
N HIS A 164 -9.61 -12.23 5.34
CA HIS A 164 -10.64 -11.20 5.18
C HIS A 164 -12.03 -11.67 5.62
N CYS A 165 -12.31 -12.97 5.55
CA CYS A 165 -13.57 -13.56 6.02
C CYS A 165 -13.71 -13.60 7.54
N SER A 166 -12.63 -13.39 8.30
CA SER A 166 -12.63 -13.48 9.77
C SER A 166 -13.01 -12.16 10.46
N GLY A 167 -13.25 -11.09 9.69
CA GLY A 167 -13.52 -9.76 10.22
C GLY A 167 -12.30 -9.12 10.87
N MET A 168 -12.52 -8.08 11.69
CA MET A 168 -11.44 -7.31 12.33
C MET A 168 -10.80 -8.09 13.49
N LEU A 169 -9.49 -8.32 13.40
CA LEU A 169 -8.69 -8.87 14.50
C LEU A 169 -8.27 -7.75 15.49
N PRO A 170 -8.04 -8.09 16.76
CA PRO A 170 -7.44 -7.17 17.72
C PRO A 170 -6.12 -6.60 17.21
N HIS A 171 -5.96 -5.28 17.27
CA HIS A 171 -4.65 -4.63 17.09
C HIS A 171 -4.18 -3.99 18.40
N ARG A 172 -2.87 -4.01 18.63
CA ARG A 172 -2.17 -3.32 19.72
C ARG A 172 -1.15 -2.33 19.15
N GLN A 173 -0.53 -1.54 20.01
CA GLN A 173 0.65 -0.76 19.63
C GLN A 173 1.79 -1.72 19.25
N ALA A 174 2.49 -1.41 18.16
CA ALA A 174 3.59 -2.22 17.67
C ALA A 174 4.76 -2.15 18.65
N ILE A 175 5.33 -3.32 18.95
CA ILE A 175 6.41 -3.46 19.93
C ILE A 175 7.76 -3.13 19.29
N ARG A 176 7.95 -3.53 18.02
CA ARG A 176 9.21 -3.34 17.30
C ARG A 176 9.26 -1.95 16.64
N PRO A 177 10.34 -1.16 16.85
CA PRO A 177 10.50 0.14 16.18
C PRO A 177 10.65 -0.03 14.66
N GLY A 178 10.31 1.02 13.90
CA GLY A 178 10.45 1.03 12.43
C GLY A 178 9.19 0.62 11.66
N ASN A 179 8.04 0.50 12.32
CA ASN A 179 6.77 0.28 11.63
C ASN A 179 6.39 1.55 10.86
N LEU A 180 6.13 1.42 9.56
CA LEU A 180 5.73 2.53 8.70
C LEU A 180 4.25 2.93 8.89
N LEU A 181 3.43 2.10 9.54
CA LEU A 181 2.03 2.44 9.77
C LEU A 181 1.92 3.70 10.65
N SER A 182 1.15 4.70 10.20
CA SER A 182 1.07 6.02 10.86
C SER A 182 0.58 5.97 12.31
N VAL A 183 -0.18 4.93 12.67
CA VAL A 183 -0.68 4.73 14.03
C VAL A 183 0.16 3.76 14.86
N ASN A 184 1.23 3.25 14.26
CA ASN A 184 2.16 2.29 14.85
C ASN A 184 1.44 1.12 15.53
N GLN A 185 0.48 0.50 14.84
CA GLN A 185 -0.27 -0.65 15.36
C GLN A 185 0.11 -1.93 14.62
N GLU A 186 -0.11 -3.06 15.30
CA GLU A 186 0.08 -4.41 14.78
C GLU A 186 -1.07 -5.32 15.25
N ILE A 187 -1.37 -6.35 14.48
CA ILE A 187 -2.04 -7.54 14.96
C ILE A 187 -0.98 -8.37 15.70
N PRO A 188 -1.22 -8.77 16.97
CA PRO A 188 -0.31 -9.63 17.70
C PRO A 188 0.02 -10.90 16.91
N GLU A 189 1.29 -11.30 16.88
CA GLU A 189 1.77 -12.45 16.12
C GLU A 189 1.06 -13.75 16.52
N GLU A 190 0.70 -13.89 17.79
CA GLU A 190 -0.09 -15.02 18.31
C GLU A 190 -1.51 -15.13 17.73
N LEU A 191 -2.01 -14.07 17.07
CA LEU A 191 -3.30 -14.05 16.37
C LEU A 191 -3.15 -14.21 14.85
N VAL A 192 -1.91 -14.28 14.35
CA VAL A 192 -1.60 -14.43 12.92
C VAL A 192 -1.05 -15.83 12.67
N GLN A 193 -1.67 -16.57 11.76
CA GLN A 193 -1.14 -17.85 11.28
C GLN A 193 0.01 -17.61 10.29
N ALA A 194 1.14 -17.11 10.79
CA ALA A 194 2.25 -16.65 9.96
C ALA A 194 2.88 -17.77 9.10
N ASP A 195 2.77 -19.03 9.52
CA ASP A 195 3.22 -20.19 8.73
C ASP A 195 2.39 -20.40 7.45
N ASP A 196 1.15 -19.89 7.40
CA ASP A 196 0.28 -19.91 6.23
C ASP A 196 0.47 -18.68 5.33
N ALA A 197 1.43 -17.81 5.65
CA ALA A 197 1.67 -16.59 4.90
C ALA A 197 2.15 -16.87 3.48
N VAL A 198 1.57 -16.16 2.52
CA VAL A 198 1.95 -16.22 1.10
C VAL A 198 2.56 -14.89 0.69
N PHE A 199 3.73 -14.94 0.06
CA PHE A 199 4.36 -13.77 -0.55
C PHE A 199 3.65 -13.38 -1.85
N CYS A 200 3.53 -12.07 -2.07
CA CYS A 200 2.99 -11.45 -3.28
C CYS A 200 4.11 -10.72 -4.04
N PRO A 201 5.08 -11.43 -4.64
CA PRO A 201 6.13 -10.78 -5.41
C PRO A 201 5.56 -10.16 -6.69
N LEU A 202 6.11 -9.01 -7.08
CA LEU A 202 5.70 -8.26 -8.26
C LEU A 202 6.94 -7.83 -9.03
N LEU A 203 6.87 -7.95 -10.36
CA LEU A 203 7.76 -7.19 -11.24
C LEU A 203 7.22 -5.78 -11.41
N ALA A 204 8.10 -4.83 -11.69
CA ALA A 204 7.70 -3.47 -11.98
C ALA A 204 6.68 -3.41 -13.13
N GLY A 205 5.65 -2.57 -12.96
CA GLY A 205 4.49 -2.50 -13.86
C GLY A 205 3.40 -3.52 -13.57
N GLN A 206 3.59 -4.44 -12.62
CA GLN A 206 2.54 -5.32 -12.10
C GLN A 206 1.87 -4.73 -10.87
N MET A 207 0.67 -5.23 -10.54
CA MET A 207 -0.02 -4.91 -9.30
C MET A 207 -0.44 -6.17 -8.53
N SER A 208 -0.65 -6.00 -7.24
CA SER A 208 -1.51 -6.86 -6.43
C SER A 208 -2.75 -6.09 -5.99
N VAL A 209 -3.81 -6.82 -5.66
CA VAL A 209 -5.06 -6.26 -5.14
C VAL A 209 -5.45 -7.05 -3.90
N HIS A 210 -5.90 -6.39 -2.83
CA HIS A 210 -6.33 -7.07 -1.60
C HIS A 210 -7.48 -6.37 -0.88
N ASP A 211 -8.26 -7.16 -0.16
CA ASP A 211 -9.37 -6.70 0.68
C ASP A 211 -8.85 -5.95 1.91
N GLY A 212 -9.57 -4.91 2.33
CA GLY A 212 -9.22 -4.13 3.52
C GLY A 212 -9.21 -4.91 4.84
N PHE A 213 -9.89 -6.07 4.90
CA PHE A 213 -9.82 -7.01 6.02
C PHE A 213 -8.77 -8.11 5.84
N LEU A 214 -8.08 -8.19 4.71
CA LEU A 214 -7.02 -9.19 4.57
C LEU A 214 -5.85 -8.85 5.51
N VAL A 215 -5.43 -9.82 6.31
CA VAL A 215 -4.24 -9.69 7.16
C VAL A 215 -3.00 -9.69 6.27
N HIS A 216 -2.23 -8.60 6.32
CA HIS A 216 -1.05 -8.44 5.47
C HIS A 216 0.08 -7.65 6.16
N ALA A 217 1.30 -7.87 5.69
CA ALA A 217 2.53 -7.25 6.20
C ALA A 217 3.56 -7.07 5.08
N SER A 218 4.68 -6.42 5.39
CA SER A 218 5.88 -6.52 4.55
C SER A 218 7.16 -6.33 5.36
N ASP A 219 8.12 -7.22 5.14
CA ASP A 219 9.42 -7.21 5.81
C ASP A 219 10.30 -6.04 5.38
N PRO A 220 11.33 -5.67 6.17
CA PRO A 220 12.23 -4.60 5.77
C PRO A 220 12.98 -4.88 4.47
N ASN A 221 13.47 -3.82 3.82
CA ASN A 221 14.34 -3.94 2.67
C ASN A 221 15.78 -4.20 3.14
N ILE A 222 16.28 -5.41 2.86
CA ILE A 222 17.66 -5.84 3.16
C ILE A 222 18.53 -5.93 1.90
N SER A 223 18.01 -5.46 0.76
CA SER A 223 18.66 -5.52 -0.55
C SER A 223 19.28 -4.17 -0.94
N PRO A 224 20.15 -4.13 -1.97
CA PRO A 224 20.66 -2.87 -2.52
C PRO A 224 19.67 -2.16 -3.46
N ARG A 225 18.46 -2.70 -3.66
CA ARG A 225 17.47 -2.15 -4.61
C ARG A 225 16.32 -1.49 -3.86
N ARG A 226 15.96 -0.26 -4.25
CA ARG A 226 14.73 0.39 -3.77
C ARG A 226 13.52 -0.46 -4.13
N ARG A 227 12.54 -0.50 -3.23
CA ARG A 227 11.19 -1.00 -3.53
C ARG A 227 10.23 0.15 -3.42
N CYS A 228 9.69 0.65 -4.52
CA CYS A 228 8.61 1.63 -4.47
C CYS A 228 7.33 1.13 -5.14
N GLY A 229 6.20 1.35 -4.47
CA GLY A 229 4.89 1.07 -5.02
C GLY A 229 3.88 2.14 -4.68
N PHE A 230 2.84 2.18 -5.51
CA PHE A 230 1.73 3.12 -5.43
C PHE A 230 0.48 2.37 -4.93
N VAL A 231 0.04 2.74 -3.73
CA VAL A 231 -1.18 2.23 -3.11
C VAL A 231 -2.36 3.09 -3.54
N ILE A 232 -3.42 2.45 -3.99
CA ILE A 232 -4.65 3.11 -4.44
C ILE A 232 -5.83 2.40 -3.80
N ARG A 233 -6.72 3.15 -3.15
CA ARG A 233 -7.84 2.56 -2.43
C ARG A 233 -9.14 2.93 -3.10
N TYR A 234 -9.98 1.92 -3.30
CA TYR A 234 -11.27 2.06 -3.96
C TYR A 234 -12.39 1.49 -3.10
N VAL A 235 -13.58 2.06 -3.25
CA VAL A 235 -14.81 1.59 -2.61
C VAL A 235 -15.96 1.63 -3.62
N PRO A 236 -16.98 0.76 -3.51
CA PRO A 236 -18.18 0.92 -4.32
C PRO A 236 -18.92 2.20 -3.93
N THR A 237 -19.69 2.81 -4.84
CA THR A 237 -20.43 4.06 -4.56
C THR A 237 -21.45 3.94 -3.42
N CYS A 238 -21.95 2.73 -3.14
CA CYS A 238 -22.84 2.48 -2.00
C CYS A 238 -22.13 2.52 -0.64
N ALA A 239 -20.80 2.49 -0.61
CA ALA A 239 -20.05 2.62 0.63
C ALA A 239 -20.28 3.99 1.27
N TYR A 240 -20.12 4.09 2.59
CA TYR A 240 -20.31 5.32 3.34
C TYR A 240 -19.30 5.46 4.49
N PRO A 241 -18.88 6.69 4.83
CA PRO A 241 -18.10 6.98 6.02
C PRO A 241 -18.78 6.48 7.31
N VAL A 242 -18.01 5.86 8.19
CA VAL A 242 -18.40 5.63 9.59
C VAL A 242 -17.53 6.46 10.51
N GLN A 243 -18.17 7.09 11.49
CA GLN A 243 -17.47 7.91 12.48
C GLN A 243 -16.91 7.02 13.58
N ASP A 244 -15.65 7.28 13.90
CA ASP A 244 -14.98 6.76 15.08
C ASP A 244 -14.76 7.97 16.00
N PRO A 245 -15.42 8.03 17.18
CA PRO A 245 -15.30 9.16 18.10
C PRO A 245 -13.84 9.44 18.51
N ASP A 246 -13.03 8.38 18.61
CA ASP A 246 -11.63 8.48 19.00
C ASP A 246 -10.71 8.82 17.80
N ARG A 247 -11.24 8.69 16.57
CA ARG A 247 -10.52 8.96 15.34
C ARG A 247 -11.44 9.52 14.25
N PRO A 248 -11.80 10.82 14.32
CA PRO A 248 -12.61 11.45 13.29
C PRO A 248 -11.90 11.38 11.93
N ARG A 249 -12.65 11.03 10.89
CA ARG A 249 -12.13 10.82 9.53
C ARG A 249 -12.75 11.81 8.56
N LYS A 250 -11.92 12.30 7.65
CA LYS A 250 -12.32 13.13 6.51
C LYS A 250 -11.74 12.58 5.23
N PHE A 251 -12.53 12.54 4.18
CA PHE A 251 -12.18 11.91 2.90
C PHE A 251 -12.04 12.97 1.80
N HIS A 252 -11.12 13.92 2.00
CA HIS A 252 -10.95 15.09 1.13
C HIS A 252 -10.49 14.77 -0.30
N ALA A 253 -9.99 13.57 -0.54
CA ALA A 253 -9.46 13.14 -1.83
C ALA A 253 -10.40 12.20 -2.58
N THR A 254 -11.65 12.05 -2.13
CA THR A 254 -12.61 11.17 -2.78
C THR A 254 -13.01 11.69 -4.16
N MET A 255 -13.05 10.78 -5.12
CA MET A 255 -13.40 11.09 -6.49
C MET A 255 -14.11 9.90 -7.14
N LEU A 256 -15.05 10.16 -8.04
CA LEU A 256 -15.59 9.11 -8.90
C LEU A 256 -14.46 8.59 -9.82
N ALA A 257 -14.12 7.31 -9.66
CA ALA A 257 -13.11 6.64 -10.46
C ALA A 257 -13.72 6.20 -11.80
N CYS A 258 -14.90 5.56 -11.76
CA CYS A 258 -15.70 5.17 -12.91
C CYS A 258 -17.17 4.92 -12.53
N GLY A 259 -18.05 4.85 -13.54
CA GLY A 259 -19.48 4.61 -13.34
C GLY A 259 -20.26 5.87 -12.95
N GLU A 260 -21.25 5.72 -12.09
CA GLU A 260 -22.14 6.78 -11.60
C GLU A 260 -22.28 6.72 -10.06
N ASP A 261 -22.15 7.87 -9.39
CA ASP A 261 -22.46 7.97 -7.95
C ASP A 261 -23.88 8.49 -7.72
N ARG A 262 -24.79 7.57 -7.39
CA ARG A 262 -26.18 7.87 -7.05
C ARG A 262 -26.40 8.09 -5.56
N PHE A 263 -25.45 7.71 -4.72
CA PHE A 263 -25.57 7.74 -3.26
C PHE A 263 -25.04 9.03 -2.65
N ASN A 264 -23.97 9.60 -3.22
CA ASN A 264 -23.35 10.86 -2.79
C ASN A 264 -22.87 10.86 -1.32
N HIS A 265 -22.56 9.70 -0.74
CA HIS A 265 -22.14 9.58 0.67
C HIS A 265 -20.81 10.26 1.00
N PHE A 266 -19.98 10.56 -0.01
CA PHE A 266 -18.68 11.23 0.14
C PHE A 266 -18.68 12.68 -0.38
N SER A 267 -19.86 13.22 -0.75
CA SER A 267 -19.98 14.53 -1.39
C SER A 267 -19.94 15.71 -0.39
N ASP A 268 -20.21 15.46 0.89
CA ASP A 268 -20.19 16.48 1.94
C ASP A 268 -18.74 16.74 2.40
N ARG A 269 -18.15 17.83 1.90
CA ARG A 269 -16.74 18.24 2.08
C ARG A 269 -16.48 18.98 3.38
#